data_AF-A0A536ATI1-F1
#
_entry.id   AF-A0A536ATI1-F1
#
_cell.length_a   1.000
_cell.length_b   1.000
_cell.length_c   1.000
_cell.angle_alpha   90.00
_cell.angle_beta   90.00
_cell.angle_gamma   90.00
#
_symmetry.space_group_name_H-M   'P 1'
#
loop_
_entity.id
_entity.type
_entity.pdbx_description
1 polymer ?
#
loop_
_entity_poly.entity_id
_entity_poly.type
_entity_poly.pdbx_seq_one_letter_code
_entity_poly.pdbx_strand_id
1 'polypeptide(L)'
;MARASRARGNADNGRLPHRGRTAQHREMVGAFADAAGSGRGGPTPAADSTAGRGRGVPDRAYHVRGAQAHPHRSRVTFDDLPTLRAVPTVTAAQMAEVDRITAQDLHIPVEILMEDASRQIAVAARAFLGGSVSGKRIVGLVGTGNNGGDTAGALRHLIGWGARVAAEVAAPQERAHEITRVQIGRLLLVTASPVAVVHYASQSGTRDLEARAAATVTLALPKTGLLRPEASPYVGTLLLADVGIPHAAFSRIGVNTSRLFERGDLVRILPP
;
A
#
# COMPACT_ATOMS: atom_id res chain seq x y z
N MET A 1 -28.69 -32.20 -74.68
CA MET A 1 -28.28 -30.80 -74.98
C MET A 1 -26.93 -30.53 -74.33
N ALA A 2 -25.99 -30.02 -75.13
CA ALA A 2 -24.59 -29.65 -74.85
C ALA A 2 -24.42 -28.63 -73.69
N ARG A 3 -23.28 -28.34 -73.03
CA ARG A 3 -21.81 -28.54 -73.19
C ARG A 3 -21.17 -28.18 -71.80
N ALA A 4 -20.15 -28.89 -71.29
CA ALA A 4 -18.70 -28.53 -71.22
C ALA A 4 -18.36 -27.26 -70.38
N SER A 5 -17.25 -27.10 -69.63
CA SER A 5 -15.97 -27.81 -69.50
C SER A 5 -15.16 -27.24 -68.30
N ARG A 6 -14.13 -27.99 -67.84
CA ARG A 6 -13.08 -27.62 -66.86
C ARG A 6 -11.99 -26.69 -67.45
N ALA A 7 -11.29 -25.92 -66.61
CA ALA A 7 -9.82 -25.72 -66.55
C ALA A 7 -9.49 -24.65 -65.48
N ARG A 8 -8.73 -24.92 -64.40
CA ARG A 8 -7.26 -24.89 -64.22
C ARG A 8 -6.52 -23.73 -64.90
N GLY A 9 -5.85 -22.91 -64.08
CA GLY A 9 -4.83 -21.94 -64.49
C GLY A 9 -4.03 -21.46 -63.27
N ASN A 10 -2.77 -21.87 -63.21
CA ASN A 10 -1.73 -21.57 -62.23
C ASN A 10 -0.97 -20.31 -62.68
N ALA A 11 -0.49 -19.44 -61.76
CA ALA A 11 0.80 -18.75 -61.89
C ALA A 11 1.07 -17.78 -60.73
N ASP A 12 2.16 -18.12 -60.04
CA ASP A 12 3.03 -17.31 -59.20
C ASP A 12 3.65 -16.13 -59.98
N ASN A 13 3.88 -14.98 -59.33
CA ASN A 13 4.98 -14.05 -59.66
C ASN A 13 5.08 -12.87 -58.66
N GLY A 14 6.16 -12.87 -57.88
CA GLY A 14 7.22 -11.87 -58.10
C GLY A 14 7.18 -10.54 -57.32
N ARG A 15 8.02 -10.50 -56.28
CA ARG A 15 9.04 -9.46 -55.94
C ARG A 15 8.65 -7.97 -55.74
N LEU A 16 8.77 -7.56 -54.47
CA LEU A 16 9.64 -6.47 -53.89
C LEU A 16 9.48 -5.01 -54.44
N PRO A 17 10.22 -4.00 -53.91
CA PRO A 17 9.83 -3.12 -52.80
C PRO A 17 9.79 -1.63 -53.20
N HIS A 18 9.18 -0.75 -52.40
CA HIS A 18 9.42 0.69 -52.52
C HIS A 18 9.87 1.35 -51.21
N ARG A 19 11.13 1.80 -51.25
CA ARG A 19 11.78 2.74 -50.34
C ARG A 19 11.49 4.19 -50.76
N GLY A 20 11.54 5.08 -49.76
CA GLY A 20 11.82 6.53 -49.88
C GLY A 20 10.56 7.36 -50.04
N ARG A 21 10.35 8.50 -49.38
CA ARG A 21 11.15 9.55 -48.70
C ARG A 21 10.08 10.35 -47.91
N THR A 22 10.27 11.08 -46.80
CA THR A 22 11.31 12.01 -46.32
C THR A 22 10.84 12.43 -44.92
N ALA A 23 11.68 12.32 -43.89
CA ALA A 23 12.33 13.46 -43.23
C ALA A 23 11.36 14.45 -42.54
N GLN A 24 11.29 14.39 -41.20
CA GLN A 24 11.33 15.57 -40.33
C GLN A 24 11.71 15.16 -38.89
N HIS A 25 12.84 15.71 -38.44
CA HIS A 25 13.32 15.90 -37.07
C HIS A 25 13.66 14.69 -36.18
N ARG A 26 14.92 14.28 -36.30
CA ARG A 26 15.74 13.67 -35.25
C ARG A 26 16.74 14.74 -34.81
N GLU A 27 16.69 15.22 -33.57
CA GLU A 27 17.82 15.79 -32.80
C GLU A 27 17.31 16.35 -31.46
N MET A 28 17.63 15.67 -30.35
CA MET A 28 18.15 16.32 -29.15
C MET A 28 18.77 15.25 -28.24
N VAL A 29 20.10 15.16 -28.32
CA VAL A 29 20.99 14.42 -27.41
C VAL A 29 21.32 15.33 -26.22
N GLY A 30 21.59 14.72 -25.07
CA GLY A 30 21.72 15.39 -23.78
C GLY A 30 22.88 16.36 -23.60
N ALA A 31 22.86 17.00 -22.44
CA ALA A 31 23.97 17.74 -21.87
C ALA A 31 23.84 17.72 -20.33
N PHE A 32 24.60 16.83 -19.69
CA PHE A 32 25.09 16.98 -18.33
C PHE A 32 26.58 17.29 -18.45
N ALA A 33 27.00 18.47 -17.99
CA ALA A 33 28.32 18.82 -17.42
C ALA A 33 28.58 20.32 -17.62
N ASP A 34 28.75 21.04 -16.51
CA ASP A 34 29.77 22.09 -16.28
C ASP A 34 29.27 23.20 -15.36
N ALA A 35 29.62 23.10 -14.07
CA ALA A 35 29.79 24.24 -13.18
C ALA A 35 30.57 23.82 -11.92
N ALA A 36 31.90 23.91 -11.97
CA ALA A 36 32.74 24.28 -10.82
C ALA A 36 34.20 24.42 -11.27
N GLY A 37 34.62 25.68 -11.46
CA GLY A 37 36.01 26.05 -11.73
C GLY A 37 36.89 25.96 -10.47
N SER A 38 38.05 25.35 -10.67
CA SER A 38 39.40 25.72 -10.22
C SER A 38 39.61 26.48 -8.89
N GLY A 39 40.39 25.85 -8.01
CA GLY A 39 41.25 26.52 -7.02
C GLY A 39 42.35 25.56 -6.54
N ARG A 40 43.60 25.79 -6.94
CA ARG A 40 44.80 25.01 -6.56
C ARG A 40 45.40 25.54 -5.24
N GLY A 41 46.00 24.64 -4.45
CA GLY A 41 47.00 24.97 -3.42
C GLY A 41 47.13 23.91 -2.32
N GLY A 42 48.17 23.07 -2.35
CA GLY A 42 48.56 22.18 -1.23
C GLY A 42 49.48 22.89 -0.21
N PRO A 43 50.30 22.19 0.60
CA PRO A 43 50.18 20.86 1.20
C PRO A 43 50.08 20.93 2.75
N THR A 44 49.84 19.77 3.38
CA THR A 44 49.85 19.49 4.84
C THR A 44 51.08 19.98 5.61
N PRO A 45 50.96 20.14 6.95
CA PRO A 45 51.77 19.28 7.82
C PRO A 45 50.99 18.65 8.98
N ALA A 46 51.50 17.50 9.44
CA ALA A 46 51.09 16.80 10.64
C ALA A 46 51.74 17.42 11.91
N ALA A 47 51.02 17.36 13.03
CA ALA A 47 51.44 17.51 14.44
C ALA A 47 50.15 17.65 15.27
N ASP A 48 49.97 17.19 16.50
CA ASP A 48 50.72 16.34 17.42
C ASP A 48 49.70 15.98 18.52
N SER A 49 49.89 14.86 19.22
CA SER A 49 49.05 14.44 20.34
C SER A 49 49.23 15.34 21.57
N THR A 50 48.15 15.87 22.16
CA THR A 50 48.10 16.18 23.60
C THR A 50 46.70 16.03 24.18
N ALA A 51 46.66 15.42 25.36
CA ALA A 51 45.47 15.10 26.13
C ALA A 51 44.86 16.32 26.83
N GLY A 52 43.54 16.28 27.03
CA GLY A 52 42.94 16.79 28.27
C GLY A 52 41.74 17.73 28.14
N ARG A 53 40.67 17.29 28.83
CA ARG A 53 39.61 18.08 29.49
C ARG A 53 38.38 18.47 28.66
N GLY A 54 37.48 17.50 28.57
CA GLY A 54 36.11 17.60 29.10
C GLY A 54 35.36 18.91 28.91
N ARG A 55 34.47 18.93 27.91
CA ARG A 55 33.13 19.49 28.06
C ARG A 55 32.15 18.41 27.62
N GLY A 56 31.56 17.73 28.60
CA GLY A 56 30.52 16.75 28.37
C GLY A 56 29.34 17.42 27.66
N VAL A 57 29.03 16.95 26.46
CA VAL A 57 27.71 17.15 25.89
C VAL A 57 26.75 16.47 26.87
N PRO A 58 25.76 17.18 27.45
CA PRO A 58 24.84 16.55 28.38
C PRO A 58 24.16 15.40 27.66
N ASP A 59 24.38 14.20 28.19
CA ASP A 59 23.70 12.97 27.84
C ASP A 59 22.24 13.12 28.25
N ARG A 60 21.48 13.89 27.45
CA ARG A 60 20.04 13.71 27.40
C ARG A 60 19.84 12.37 26.73
N ALA A 61 20.00 11.32 27.55
CA ALA A 61 19.35 10.05 27.36
C ALA A 61 17.89 10.39 27.07
N TYR A 62 17.53 10.43 25.79
CA TYR A 62 16.13 10.38 25.39
C TYR A 62 15.62 9.10 26.03
N HIS A 63 14.84 9.26 27.09
CA HIS A 63 14.04 8.18 27.65
C HIS A 63 13.01 7.78 26.59
N VAL A 64 13.46 7.04 25.59
CA VAL A 64 12.59 6.25 24.71
C VAL A 64 12.27 4.96 25.45
N ARG A 65 11.53 5.10 26.55
CA ARG A 65 10.76 4.02 27.15
C ARG A 65 9.38 4.56 27.45
N GLY A 66 8.41 4.16 26.62
CA GLY A 66 7.01 4.15 27.03
C GLY A 66 5.99 4.60 25.98
N ALA A 67 5.89 3.92 24.83
CA ALA A 67 4.64 3.58 24.15
C ALA A 67 4.99 2.85 22.85
N GLN A 68 4.53 1.61 22.70
CA GLN A 68 4.92 0.64 21.66
C GLN A 68 6.37 0.13 21.81
N ALA A 69 6.53 -0.94 22.61
CA ALA A 69 7.63 -1.87 22.40
C ALA A 69 7.67 -2.26 20.91
N HIS A 70 8.87 -2.38 20.32
CA HIS A 70 9.03 -2.82 18.93
C HIS A 70 8.02 -3.93 18.59
N PRO A 71 7.30 -3.86 17.45
CA PRO A 71 6.22 -4.80 17.10
C PRO A 71 6.65 -6.28 16.93
N HIS A 72 7.91 -6.62 17.21
CA HIS A 72 8.40 -7.99 17.36
C HIS A 72 8.37 -8.53 18.81
N ARG A 73 8.15 -7.69 19.84
CA ARG A 73 8.41 -8.05 21.25
C ARG A 73 7.20 -8.47 22.08
N SER A 74 5.97 -8.29 21.60
CA SER A 74 4.76 -8.73 22.31
C SER A 74 3.78 -9.35 21.32
N ARG A 75 3.39 -10.60 21.58
CA ARG A 75 2.36 -11.32 20.80
C ARG A 75 0.98 -10.75 21.15
N VAL A 76 0.62 -9.62 20.56
CA VAL A 76 -0.70 -9.02 20.70
C VAL A 76 -1.69 -9.81 19.85
N THR A 77 -2.81 -10.21 20.44
CA THR A 77 -3.96 -10.84 19.78
C THR A 77 -5.17 -9.91 19.86
N PHE A 78 -6.30 -10.30 19.26
CA PHE A 78 -7.53 -9.49 19.32
C PHE A 78 -8.08 -9.29 20.73
N ASP A 79 -7.79 -10.22 21.65
CA ASP A 79 -8.27 -10.12 23.03
C ASP A 79 -7.48 -9.10 23.87
N ASP A 80 -6.29 -8.75 23.40
CA ASP A 80 -5.43 -7.73 24.00
C ASP A 80 -5.76 -6.31 23.49
N LEU A 81 -6.61 -6.19 22.46
CA LEU A 81 -6.93 -4.90 21.86
C LEU A 81 -7.91 -4.10 22.73
N PRO A 82 -7.76 -2.76 22.79
CA PRO A 82 -8.79 -1.91 23.38
C PRO A 82 -10.12 -2.10 22.67
N THR A 83 -11.23 -1.91 23.39
CA THR A 83 -12.58 -2.08 22.86
C THR A 83 -13.38 -0.78 22.92
N LEU A 84 -14.24 -0.55 21.93
CA LEU A 84 -15.21 0.54 21.88
C LEU A 84 -16.61 -0.03 21.58
N ARG A 85 -17.62 0.46 22.30
CA ARG A 85 -19.04 0.11 22.05
C ARG A 85 -19.73 1.05 21.07
N ALA A 86 -19.29 2.30 21.03
CA ALA A 86 -19.86 3.32 20.17
C ALA A 86 -18.73 4.01 19.42
N VAL A 87 -18.87 4.10 18.11
CA VAL A 87 -17.95 4.81 17.21
C VAL A 87 -18.78 5.61 16.21
N PRO A 88 -18.37 6.84 15.86
CA PRO A 88 -19.04 7.57 14.80
C PRO A 88 -18.90 6.82 13.47
N THR A 89 -19.93 6.87 12.64
CA THR A 89 -19.87 6.36 11.27
C THR A 89 -19.87 7.48 10.26
N VAL A 90 -19.34 7.20 9.08
CA VAL A 90 -19.40 8.10 7.93
C VAL A 90 -20.04 7.42 6.74
N THR A 91 -20.73 8.19 5.89
CA THR A 91 -21.10 7.74 4.55
C THR A 91 -19.88 7.71 3.63
N ALA A 92 -20.01 7.07 2.47
CA ALA A 92 -18.95 7.10 1.46
C ALA A 92 -18.63 8.54 1.00
N ALA A 93 -19.64 9.39 0.85
CA ALA A 93 -19.47 10.79 0.48
C ALA A 93 -18.74 11.60 1.57
N GLN A 94 -19.11 11.39 2.85
CA GLN A 94 -18.42 12.03 3.97
C GLN A 94 -16.96 11.58 4.07
N MET A 95 -16.67 10.29 3.88
CA MET A 95 -15.29 9.79 3.89
C MET A 95 -14.49 10.40 2.73
N ALA A 96 -15.06 10.46 1.52
CA ALA A 96 -14.41 11.10 0.38
C ALA A 96 -14.10 12.59 0.64
N GLU A 97 -14.99 13.30 1.34
CA GLU A 97 -14.72 14.68 1.74
C GLU A 97 -13.61 14.78 2.80
N VAL A 98 -13.56 13.85 3.76
CA VAL A 98 -12.45 13.78 4.72
C VAL A 98 -11.12 13.51 4.01
N ASP A 99 -11.10 12.60 3.04
CA ASP A 99 -9.91 12.32 2.23
C ASP A 99 -9.48 13.57 1.44
N ARG A 100 -10.45 14.29 0.82
CA ARG A 100 -10.20 15.55 0.12
C ARG A 100 -9.59 16.60 1.05
N ILE A 101 -10.20 16.84 2.22
CA ILE A 101 -9.69 17.79 3.23
C ILE A 101 -8.27 17.42 3.66
N THR A 102 -8.03 16.13 3.90
CA THR A 102 -6.74 15.63 4.37
C THR A 102 -5.65 15.85 3.32
N ALA A 103 -5.94 15.51 2.06
CA ALA A 103 -4.99 15.64 0.96
C ALA A 103 -4.76 17.10 0.54
N GLN A 104 -5.84 17.88 0.37
CA GLN A 104 -5.79 19.21 -0.23
C GLN A 104 -5.60 20.32 0.81
N ASP A 105 -6.33 20.27 1.93
CA ASP A 105 -6.35 21.37 2.88
C ASP A 105 -5.27 21.19 3.97
N LEU A 106 -5.01 19.93 4.36
CA LEU A 106 -4.01 19.58 5.37
C LEU A 106 -2.67 19.13 4.75
N HIS A 107 -2.60 18.99 3.43
CA HIS A 107 -1.38 18.63 2.69
C HIS A 107 -0.77 17.30 3.15
N ILE A 108 -1.59 16.33 3.53
CA ILE A 108 -1.16 14.97 3.87
C ILE A 108 -1.43 14.07 2.66
N PRO A 109 -0.39 13.68 1.89
CA PRO A 109 -0.56 12.90 0.67
C PRO A 109 -1.18 11.52 0.95
N VAL A 110 -1.99 11.05 0.00
CA VAL A 110 -2.68 9.75 0.10
C VAL A 110 -1.66 8.60 0.22
N GLU A 111 -0.46 8.75 -0.34
CA GLU A 111 0.64 7.78 -0.24
C GLU A 111 1.06 7.52 1.20
N ILE A 112 1.03 8.54 2.06
CA ILE A 112 1.36 8.42 3.48
C ILE A 112 0.23 7.67 4.21
N LEU A 113 -1.02 8.07 3.97
CA LEU A 113 -2.19 7.43 4.57
C LEU A 113 -2.28 5.95 4.18
N MET A 114 -2.05 5.64 2.90
CA MET A 114 -2.07 4.26 2.38
C MET A 114 -0.92 3.42 2.97
N GLU A 115 0.25 4.00 3.21
CA GLU A 115 1.36 3.28 3.85
C GLU A 115 1.04 2.93 5.32
N ASP A 116 0.36 3.81 6.04
CA ASP A 116 -0.10 3.54 7.40
C ASP A 116 -1.27 2.54 7.42
N ALA A 117 -2.26 2.71 6.54
CA ALA A 117 -3.34 1.74 6.34
C ALA A 117 -2.80 0.32 6.04
N SER A 118 -1.80 0.23 5.16
CA SER A 118 -1.09 -1.00 4.84
C SER A 118 -0.47 -1.65 6.09
N ARG A 119 0.24 -0.85 6.90
CA ARG A 119 0.84 -1.32 8.15
C ARG A 119 -0.23 -1.84 9.11
N GLN A 120 -1.35 -1.15 9.22
CA GLN A 120 -2.43 -1.48 10.15
C GLN A 120 -3.18 -2.75 9.75
N ILE A 121 -3.40 -2.96 8.46
CA ILE A 121 -3.90 -4.25 7.94
C ILE A 121 -2.92 -5.38 8.29
N ALA A 122 -1.62 -5.17 8.11
CA ALA A 122 -0.62 -6.17 8.49
C ALA A 122 -0.63 -6.45 10.01
N VAL A 123 -0.71 -5.40 10.85
CA VAL A 123 -0.82 -5.54 12.32
C VAL A 123 -2.07 -6.34 12.69
N ALA A 124 -3.22 -6.02 12.09
CA ALA A 124 -4.46 -6.75 12.32
C ALA A 124 -4.36 -8.22 11.89
N ALA A 125 -3.75 -8.51 10.73
CA ALA A 125 -3.51 -9.87 10.28
C ALA A 125 -2.58 -10.65 11.24
N ARG A 126 -1.54 -9.99 11.77
CA ARG A 126 -0.67 -10.59 12.79
C ARG A 126 -1.43 -10.90 14.08
N ALA A 127 -2.26 -9.98 14.56
CA ALA A 127 -3.06 -10.18 15.76
C ALA A 127 -4.09 -11.31 15.57
N PHE A 128 -4.75 -11.36 14.41
CA PHE A 128 -5.65 -12.45 14.01
C PHE A 128 -4.96 -13.82 14.02
N LEU A 129 -3.70 -13.87 13.59
CA LEU A 129 -2.92 -15.11 13.46
C LEU A 129 -2.17 -15.51 14.75
N GLY A 130 -2.55 -14.95 15.91
CA GLY A 130 -1.97 -15.31 17.22
C GLY A 130 -0.70 -14.53 17.58
N GLY A 131 -0.58 -13.29 17.09
CA GLY A 131 0.51 -12.38 17.44
C GLY A 131 1.82 -12.61 16.70
N SER A 132 1.87 -13.54 15.73
CA SER A 132 3.02 -13.76 14.85
C SER A 132 2.58 -14.22 13.47
N VAL A 133 3.29 -13.80 12.42
CA VAL A 133 3.07 -14.24 11.03
C VAL A 133 4.24 -15.04 10.47
N SER A 134 5.31 -15.22 11.25
CA SER A 134 6.52 -15.91 10.79
C SER A 134 6.20 -17.34 10.35
N GLY A 135 6.62 -17.69 9.12
CA GLY A 135 6.40 -18.99 8.49
C GLY A 135 4.94 -19.25 8.04
N LYS A 136 3.98 -18.39 8.38
CA LYS A 136 2.58 -18.56 7.99
C LYS A 136 2.38 -18.19 6.51
N ARG A 137 1.50 -18.91 5.84
CA ARG A 137 1.11 -18.63 4.45
C ARG A 137 -0.05 -17.64 4.43
N ILE A 138 0.08 -16.56 3.66
CA ILE A 138 -0.94 -15.51 3.53
C ILE A 138 -1.14 -15.21 2.05
N VAL A 139 -2.38 -15.23 1.58
CA VAL A 139 -2.71 -14.82 0.20
C VAL A 139 -3.48 -13.51 0.27
N GLY A 140 -2.99 -12.48 -0.42
CA GLY A 140 -3.68 -11.22 -0.57
C GLY A 140 -4.41 -11.14 -1.91
N LEU A 141 -5.67 -10.69 -1.88
CA LEU A 141 -6.45 -10.42 -3.09
C LEU A 141 -6.36 -8.91 -3.37
N VAL A 142 -5.60 -8.55 -4.40
CA VAL A 142 -5.24 -7.17 -4.70
C VAL A 142 -6.15 -6.62 -5.81
N GLY A 143 -7.07 -5.73 -5.43
CA GLY A 143 -7.92 -5.00 -6.37
C GLY A 143 -7.17 -3.90 -7.15
N THR A 144 -7.86 -3.26 -8.10
CA THR A 144 -7.31 -2.13 -8.89
C THR A 144 -7.41 -0.77 -8.20
N GLY A 145 -8.31 -0.62 -7.23
CA GLY A 145 -8.50 0.62 -6.47
C GLY A 145 -7.57 0.76 -5.27
N ASN A 146 -7.80 1.78 -4.44
CA ASN A 146 -6.93 2.13 -3.31
C ASN A 146 -6.78 0.99 -2.28
N ASN A 147 -7.86 0.24 -1.99
CA ASN A 147 -7.79 -0.94 -1.11
C ASN A 147 -6.82 -2.02 -1.63
N GLY A 148 -6.62 -2.10 -2.95
CA GLY A 148 -5.59 -2.96 -3.54
C GLY A 148 -4.18 -2.47 -3.21
N GLY A 149 -3.98 -1.15 -3.21
CA GLY A 149 -2.74 -0.52 -2.77
C GLY A 149 -2.44 -0.80 -1.31
N ASP A 150 -3.45 -0.66 -0.43
CA ASP A 150 -3.35 -1.02 0.98
C ASP A 150 -2.97 -2.50 1.16
N THR A 151 -3.59 -3.39 0.37
CA THR A 151 -3.30 -4.82 0.40
C THR A 151 -1.86 -5.11 -0.03
N ALA A 152 -1.41 -4.53 -1.15
CA ALA A 152 -0.05 -4.72 -1.65
C ALA A 152 1.01 -4.22 -0.64
N GLY A 153 0.78 -3.06 -0.02
CA GLY A 153 1.62 -2.55 1.05
C GLY A 153 1.60 -3.45 2.29
N ALA A 154 0.43 -3.95 2.70
CA ALA A 154 0.29 -4.86 3.84
C ALA A 154 1.08 -6.16 3.62
N LEU A 155 1.01 -6.74 2.42
CA LEU A 155 1.79 -7.93 2.06
C LEU A 155 3.30 -7.67 2.17
N ARG A 156 3.79 -6.49 1.79
CA ARG A 156 5.19 -6.11 1.97
C ARG A 156 5.61 -6.08 3.44
N HIS A 157 4.77 -5.52 4.32
CA HIS A 157 5.02 -5.55 5.78
C HIS A 157 5.05 -7.00 6.29
N LEU A 158 4.12 -7.84 5.84
CA LEU A 158 4.04 -9.25 6.24
C LEU A 158 5.26 -10.07 5.79
N ILE A 159 5.78 -9.84 4.59
CA ILE A 159 7.08 -10.41 4.13
C ILE A 159 8.18 -10.02 5.10
N GLY A 160 8.28 -8.72 5.44
CA GLY A 160 9.27 -8.21 6.39
C GLY A 160 9.16 -8.82 7.79
N TRP A 161 7.99 -9.32 8.16
CA TRP A 161 7.75 -10.02 9.44
C TRP A 161 7.89 -11.56 9.33
N GLY A 162 8.38 -12.06 8.20
CA GLY A 162 8.69 -13.47 7.98
C GLY A 162 7.52 -14.32 7.48
N ALA A 163 6.42 -13.71 7.03
CA ALA A 163 5.33 -14.44 6.39
C ALA A 163 5.74 -14.93 4.98
N ARG A 164 5.10 -16.01 4.56
CA ARG A 164 5.14 -16.56 3.20
C ARG A 164 3.92 -16.04 2.46
N VAL A 165 4.09 -15.08 1.55
CA VAL A 165 2.92 -14.40 0.95
C VAL A 165 2.67 -14.84 -0.48
N ALA A 166 1.44 -14.71 -0.96
CA ALA A 166 1.13 -14.71 -2.38
C ALA A 166 0.14 -13.57 -2.67
N ALA A 167 0.10 -13.09 -3.89
CA ALA A 167 -0.82 -12.03 -4.29
C ALA A 167 -1.57 -12.43 -5.57
N GLU A 168 -2.89 -12.40 -5.52
CA GLU A 168 -3.76 -12.50 -6.68
C GLU A 168 -4.23 -11.09 -7.05
N VAL A 169 -3.75 -10.56 -8.16
CA VAL A 169 -4.05 -9.21 -8.63
C VAL A 169 -5.18 -9.27 -9.64
N ALA A 170 -6.27 -8.55 -9.36
CA ALA A 170 -7.50 -8.59 -10.15
C ALA A 170 -7.33 -8.14 -11.62
N ALA A 171 -6.20 -7.49 -11.95
CA ALA A 171 -5.93 -6.91 -13.24
C ALA A 171 -4.44 -6.63 -13.46
N PRO A 172 -3.98 -6.51 -14.72
CA PRO A 172 -2.71 -5.86 -15.02
C PRO A 172 -2.58 -4.48 -14.36
N GLN A 173 -1.38 -4.15 -13.92
CA GLN A 173 -1.07 -2.95 -13.13
C GLN A 173 -1.43 -1.63 -13.87
N GLU A 174 -1.51 -1.66 -15.19
CA GLU A 174 -1.87 -0.53 -16.04
C GLU A 174 -3.35 -0.13 -15.88
N ARG A 175 -4.19 -1.05 -15.39
CA ARG A 175 -5.59 -0.76 -15.03
C ARG A 175 -5.77 -0.37 -13.56
N ALA A 176 -4.72 -0.39 -12.76
CA ALA A 176 -4.78 0.02 -11.36
C ALA A 176 -4.66 1.54 -11.24
N HIS A 177 -5.24 2.10 -10.19
CA HIS A 177 -4.96 3.48 -9.81
C HIS A 177 -3.45 3.68 -9.66
N GLU A 178 -2.93 4.86 -10.01
CA GLU A 178 -1.49 5.13 -10.03
C GLU A 178 -0.81 4.74 -8.70
N ILE A 179 -1.41 5.15 -7.60
CA ILE A 179 -0.93 4.88 -6.25
C ILE A 179 -0.92 3.38 -5.89
N THR A 180 -1.93 2.64 -6.35
CA THR A 180 -2.01 1.18 -6.21
C THR A 180 -0.94 0.50 -7.05
N ARG A 181 -0.73 0.95 -8.30
CA ARG A 181 0.34 0.47 -9.18
C ARG A 181 1.70 0.66 -8.53
N VAL A 182 1.95 1.79 -7.87
CA VAL A 182 3.20 2.04 -7.12
C VAL A 182 3.39 1.01 -6.00
N GLN A 183 2.36 0.70 -5.21
CA GLN A 183 2.48 -0.32 -4.15
C GLN A 183 2.65 -1.74 -4.70
N ILE A 184 1.98 -2.08 -5.81
CA ILE A 184 2.22 -3.36 -6.51
C ILE A 184 3.67 -3.43 -6.98
N GLY A 185 4.20 -2.37 -7.59
CA GLY A 185 5.61 -2.28 -7.99
C GLY A 185 6.58 -2.46 -6.81
N ARG A 186 6.30 -1.81 -5.67
CA ARG A 186 7.09 -1.97 -4.44
C ARG A 186 7.05 -3.40 -3.91
N LEU A 187 5.89 -4.05 -3.95
CA LEU A 187 5.76 -5.46 -3.61
C LEU A 187 6.67 -6.28 -4.53
N LEU A 188 6.54 -6.14 -5.85
CA LEU A 188 7.34 -6.88 -6.84
C LEU A 188 8.87 -6.76 -6.62
N LEU A 189 9.36 -5.61 -6.15
CA LEU A 189 10.78 -5.40 -5.88
C LEU A 189 11.29 -6.16 -4.65
N VAL A 190 10.45 -6.38 -3.63
CA VAL A 190 10.84 -7.08 -2.40
C VAL A 190 10.56 -8.58 -2.46
N THR A 191 9.81 -9.04 -3.46
CA THR A 191 9.39 -10.43 -3.63
C THR A 191 10.44 -11.35 -4.23
N ALA A 192 11.73 -10.97 -4.21
CA ALA A 192 12.85 -11.87 -4.56
C ALA A 192 12.96 -13.12 -3.64
N SER A 193 12.07 -13.23 -2.65
CA SER A 193 11.84 -14.43 -1.84
C SER A 193 11.25 -15.57 -2.68
N PRO A 194 11.58 -16.85 -2.41
CA PRO A 194 10.97 -17.99 -3.09
C PRO A 194 9.45 -18.14 -2.85
N VAL A 195 8.89 -17.37 -1.91
CA VAL A 195 7.47 -17.49 -1.53
C VAL A 195 6.76 -16.15 -1.63
N ALA A 196 6.88 -15.51 -2.79
CA ALA A 196 5.98 -14.45 -3.19
C ALA A 196 5.73 -14.53 -4.69
N VAL A 197 4.53 -14.98 -5.03
CA VAL A 197 4.08 -15.11 -6.41
C VAL A 197 2.93 -14.13 -6.62
N VAL A 198 3.05 -13.30 -7.64
CA VAL A 198 2.02 -12.35 -8.05
C VAL A 198 1.38 -12.88 -9.32
N HIS A 199 0.11 -13.24 -9.24
CA HIS A 199 -0.68 -13.74 -10.36
C HIS A 199 -1.69 -12.69 -10.81
N TYR A 200 -1.95 -12.62 -12.11
CA TYR A 200 -3.03 -11.79 -12.64
C TYR A 200 -4.26 -12.67 -12.85
N ALA A 201 -5.34 -12.35 -12.15
CA ALA A 201 -6.57 -13.11 -12.24
C ALA A 201 -7.19 -13.00 -13.65
N SER A 202 -7.55 -14.14 -14.25
CA SER A 202 -8.42 -14.16 -15.42
C SER A 202 -9.85 -13.80 -15.00
N GLN A 203 -10.54 -12.97 -15.79
CA GLN A 203 -11.94 -12.60 -15.54
C GLN A 203 -12.92 -13.74 -15.88
N SER A 204 -12.71 -14.91 -15.29
CA SER A 204 -13.54 -16.10 -15.47
C SER A 204 -14.13 -16.49 -14.12
N GLY A 205 -15.39 -16.12 -13.87
CA GLY A 205 -16.09 -16.46 -12.64
C GLY A 205 -17.45 -15.78 -12.49
N THR A 206 -18.34 -16.40 -11.72
CA THR A 206 -19.62 -15.83 -11.28
C THR A 206 -19.39 -14.64 -10.35
N ARG A 207 -20.17 -13.57 -10.51
CA ARG A 207 -20.04 -12.33 -9.72
C ARG A 207 -20.78 -12.37 -8.37
N ASP A 208 -21.44 -13.48 -8.06
CA ASP A 208 -22.27 -13.65 -6.87
C ASP A 208 -21.49 -14.32 -5.73
N LEU A 209 -20.31 -13.80 -5.40
CA LEU A 209 -19.55 -14.27 -4.24
C LEU A 209 -19.92 -13.43 -3.00
N GLU A 210 -20.76 -13.97 -2.14
CA GLU A 210 -20.97 -13.42 -0.80
C GLU A 210 -19.83 -13.86 0.13
N ALA A 211 -18.81 -13.02 0.26
CA ALA A 211 -17.71 -13.27 1.19
C ALA A 211 -18.14 -12.98 2.64
N ARG A 212 -17.98 -13.97 3.54
CA ARG A 212 -18.10 -13.80 4.99
C ARG A 212 -16.71 -13.71 5.60
N ALA A 213 -16.37 -12.58 6.20
CA ALA A 213 -15.08 -12.37 6.83
C ALA A 213 -15.08 -12.89 8.27
N ALA A 214 -13.99 -13.53 8.69
CA ALA A 214 -13.76 -13.83 10.11
C ALA A 214 -13.45 -12.55 10.90
N ALA A 215 -12.84 -11.56 10.25
CA ALA A 215 -12.57 -10.25 10.79
C ALA A 215 -12.55 -9.20 9.66
N THR A 216 -13.02 -7.99 9.97
CA THR A 216 -13.02 -6.84 9.06
C THR A 216 -12.24 -5.71 9.71
N VAL A 217 -11.27 -5.15 8.98
CA VAL A 217 -10.58 -3.91 9.39
C VAL A 217 -11.19 -2.75 8.63
N THR A 218 -11.73 -1.77 9.34
CA THR A 218 -12.16 -0.50 8.76
C THR A 218 -11.12 0.56 9.01
N LEU A 219 -10.80 1.32 7.96
CA LEU A 219 -9.75 2.32 7.96
C LEU A 219 -10.34 3.70 8.27
N ALA A 220 -9.72 4.40 9.21
CA ALA A 220 -10.09 5.71 9.73
C ALA A 220 -11.43 5.78 10.48
N LEU A 221 -12.55 5.46 9.82
CA LEU A 221 -13.88 5.33 10.40
C LEU A 221 -14.74 4.29 9.68
N PRO A 222 -15.64 3.59 10.40
CA PRO A 222 -16.58 2.67 9.79
C PRO A 222 -17.53 3.40 8.85
N LYS A 223 -17.70 2.82 7.66
CA LYS A 223 -18.77 3.23 6.76
C LYS A 223 -20.10 2.83 7.39
N THR A 224 -21.14 3.66 7.28
CA THR A 224 -22.43 3.43 7.95
C THR A 224 -23.01 2.03 7.70
N GLY A 225 -22.81 1.48 6.50
CA GLY A 225 -23.26 0.12 6.16
C GLY A 225 -22.63 -0.99 7.00
N LEU A 226 -21.40 -0.82 7.51
CA LEU A 226 -20.68 -1.83 8.29
C LEU A 226 -21.28 -2.08 9.67
N LEU A 227 -21.99 -1.10 10.25
CA LEU A 227 -22.62 -1.21 11.57
C LEU A 227 -24.13 -1.50 11.49
N ARG A 228 -24.65 -1.72 10.29
CA ARG A 228 -26.06 -2.10 10.14
C ARG A 228 -26.26 -3.56 10.56
N PRO A 229 -27.41 -3.91 11.17
CA PRO A 229 -27.70 -5.29 11.57
C PRO A 229 -27.55 -6.30 10.43
N GLU A 230 -27.89 -5.90 9.19
CA GLU A 230 -27.81 -6.77 8.01
C GLU A 230 -26.36 -7.12 7.62
N ALA A 231 -25.37 -6.32 8.04
CA ALA A 231 -23.96 -6.58 7.78
C ALA A 231 -23.34 -7.56 8.80
N SER A 232 -23.96 -7.74 9.97
CA SER A 232 -23.44 -8.58 11.05
C SER A 232 -23.04 -10.00 10.61
N PRO A 233 -23.77 -10.69 9.71
CA PRO A 233 -23.40 -12.04 9.27
C PRO A 233 -22.14 -12.11 8.38
N TYR A 234 -21.62 -10.97 7.93
CA TYR A 234 -20.57 -10.88 6.91
C TYR A 234 -19.27 -10.25 7.42
N VAL A 235 -19.31 -9.44 8.48
CA VAL A 235 -18.15 -8.64 8.93
C VAL A 235 -17.23 -9.34 9.93
N GLY A 236 -17.73 -10.34 10.66
CA GLY A 236 -16.96 -11.02 11.70
C GLY A 236 -16.53 -10.07 12.83
N THR A 237 -15.33 -10.24 13.37
CA THR A 237 -14.75 -9.27 14.33
C THR A 237 -14.45 -7.96 13.63
N LEU A 238 -15.10 -6.87 14.04
CA LEU A 238 -14.87 -5.56 13.44
C LEU A 238 -13.77 -4.79 14.19
N LEU A 239 -12.77 -4.33 13.44
CA LEU A 239 -11.64 -3.55 13.94
C LEU A 239 -11.65 -2.16 13.31
N LEU A 240 -11.31 -1.15 14.10
CA LEU A 240 -11.06 0.22 13.67
C LEU A 240 -9.55 0.49 13.72
N ALA A 241 -8.98 0.86 12.57
CA ALA A 241 -7.59 1.22 12.45
C ALA A 241 -7.43 2.74 12.28
N ASP A 242 -6.56 3.33 13.08
CA ASP A 242 -5.98 4.64 12.78
C ASP A 242 -5.16 4.53 11.51
N VAL A 243 -5.27 5.51 10.62
CA VAL A 243 -4.46 5.59 9.38
C VAL A 243 -3.78 6.95 9.24
N GLY A 244 -3.70 7.71 10.34
CA GLY A 244 -3.04 9.01 10.40
C GLY A 244 -3.86 10.17 9.88
N ILE A 245 -5.18 10.00 9.68
CA ILE A 245 -6.07 11.13 9.34
C ILE A 245 -6.29 11.99 10.59
N PRO A 246 -5.90 13.28 10.58
CA PRO A 246 -6.04 14.13 11.76
C PRO A 246 -7.50 14.34 12.16
N HIS A 247 -7.75 14.45 13.46
CA HIS A 247 -9.07 14.84 13.99
C HIS A 247 -9.63 16.11 13.34
N ALA A 248 -8.75 17.07 13.00
CA ALA A 248 -9.11 18.31 12.33
C ALA A 248 -9.80 18.11 10.96
N ALA A 249 -9.56 17.00 10.26
CA ALA A 249 -10.26 16.69 9.01
C ALA A 249 -11.72 16.26 9.29
N PHE A 250 -11.91 15.40 10.29
CA PHE A 250 -13.24 14.94 10.70
C PHE A 250 -14.08 16.04 11.34
N SER A 251 -13.47 16.91 12.15
CA SER A 251 -14.20 18.00 12.82
C SER A 251 -14.82 18.98 11.83
N ARG A 252 -14.23 19.16 10.64
CA ARG A 252 -14.79 20.02 9.57
C ARG A 252 -16.08 19.50 8.96
N ILE A 253 -16.34 18.19 9.07
CA ILE A 253 -17.62 17.58 8.65
C ILE A 253 -18.55 17.29 9.84
N GLY A 254 -18.26 17.86 11.01
CA GLY A 254 -19.07 17.69 12.22
C GLY A 254 -18.91 16.34 12.92
N VAL A 255 -17.85 15.57 12.62
CA VAL A 255 -17.61 14.26 13.23
C VAL A 255 -16.52 14.36 14.29
N ASN A 256 -16.84 13.94 15.52
CA ASN A 256 -15.88 13.93 16.61
C ASN A 256 -15.14 12.58 16.70
N THR A 257 -13.86 12.58 16.31
CA THR A 257 -12.95 11.43 16.44
C THR A 257 -11.93 11.56 17.57
N SER A 258 -12.03 12.60 18.40
CA SER A 258 -11.10 12.80 19.51
C SER A 258 -11.10 11.59 20.44
N ARG A 259 -9.90 11.14 20.81
CA ARG A 259 -9.64 10.00 21.72
C ARG A 259 -10.02 8.60 21.21
N LEU A 260 -10.49 8.42 19.97
CA LEU A 260 -10.79 7.07 19.44
C LEU A 260 -9.58 6.13 19.54
N PHE A 261 -8.38 6.66 19.33
CA PHE A 261 -7.12 5.90 19.32
C PHE A 261 -6.23 6.18 20.55
N GLU A 262 -6.77 6.77 21.62
CA GLU A 262 -5.99 7.10 22.85
C GLU A 262 -5.31 5.88 23.48
N ARG A 263 -5.93 4.70 23.34
CA ARG A 263 -5.46 3.44 23.94
C ARG A 263 -4.73 2.53 22.96
N GLY A 264 -4.58 2.95 21.70
CA GLY A 264 -3.90 2.20 20.65
C GLY A 264 -4.48 2.44 19.27
N ASP A 265 -3.64 2.21 18.27
CA ASP A 265 -3.92 2.51 16.86
C ASP A 265 -4.87 1.49 16.20
N LEU A 266 -5.11 0.36 16.86
CA LEU A 266 -6.04 -0.69 16.42
C LEU A 266 -6.99 -1.04 17.56
N VAL A 267 -8.29 -0.91 17.31
CA VAL A 267 -9.34 -1.01 18.32
C VAL A 267 -10.41 -1.98 17.86
N ARG A 268 -10.93 -2.83 18.76
CA ARG A 268 -12.06 -3.71 18.46
C ARG A 268 -13.38 -3.01 18.71
N ILE A 269 -14.23 -2.96 17.69
CA ILE A 269 -15.61 -2.45 17.81
C ILE A 269 -16.46 -3.60 18.32
N LEU A 270 -17.11 -3.40 19.47
CA LEU A 270 -18.06 -4.35 20.01
C LEU A 270 -19.40 -4.20 19.27
N PRO A 271 -20.11 -5.30 18.99
CA PRO A 271 -21.47 -5.23 18.47
C PRO A 271 -22.36 -4.36 19.38
N PRO A 272 -23.32 -3.63 18.80
CA PRO A 272 -24.30 -2.85 19.55
C PRO A 272 -25.17 -3.72 20.47
#